data_AF-A0A845R2L4-F1
#
_entry.id   AF-A0A845R2L4-F1
#
_cell.length_a   1.000
_cell.length_b   1.000
_cell.length_c   1.000
_cell.angle_alpha   90.00
_cell.angle_beta   90.00
_cell.angle_gamma   90.00
#
_symmetry.space_group_name_H-M   'P 1'
#
loop_
_entity.id
_entity.type
_entity.pdbx_description
1 polymer ?
#
loop_
_entity_poly.entity_id
_entity_poly.type
_entity_poly.pdbx_seq_one_letter_code
_entity_poly.pdbx_strand_id
1 'polypeptide(L)'
;MKLLSNSTLDIARELGKTIQDSEEYIEYIKSQEEYYNDSNTMKLKSKLDEKTKLYNKLLVEGQKTDIKNISLEIKELNKKLLKEKKYTNYIKCKSKVEKTIKNVDNILEYYTGISNSKGCNGCKK
;
A
#
# COMPACT_ATOMS: atom_id res chain seq x y z
N MET A 1 -33.83 29.15 -12.05
CA MET A 1 -32.58 28.58 -11.48
C MET A 1 -32.02 27.57 -12.47
N LYS A 2 -30.84 27.80 -13.03
CA LYS A 2 -30.12 26.75 -13.76
C LYS A 2 -29.45 25.86 -12.71
N LEU A 3 -29.88 24.61 -12.59
CA LEU A 3 -29.09 23.56 -11.95
C LEU A 3 -27.81 23.42 -12.78
N LEU A 4 -26.70 23.95 -12.28
CA LEU A 4 -25.39 23.64 -12.84
C LEU A 4 -25.16 22.16 -12.56
N SER A 5 -25.26 21.33 -13.60
CA SER A 5 -24.89 19.92 -13.49
C SER A 5 -23.41 19.87 -13.10
N ASN A 6 -23.10 19.26 -11.95
CA ASN A 6 -21.73 19.03 -11.53
C ASN A 6 -20.96 18.36 -12.67
N SER A 7 -19.76 18.84 -12.97
CA SER A 7 -18.90 18.16 -13.95
C SER A 7 -18.50 16.78 -13.41
N THR A 8 -18.11 15.87 -14.30
CA THR A 8 -17.55 14.56 -13.89
C THR A 8 -16.40 14.71 -12.90
N LEU A 9 -15.62 15.79 -13.04
CA LEU A 9 -14.52 16.11 -12.13
C LEU A 9 -15.02 16.53 -10.75
N ASP A 10 -16.12 17.28 -10.67
CA ASP A 10 -16.70 17.68 -9.38
C ASP A 10 -17.29 16.48 -8.64
N ILE A 11 -17.94 15.56 -9.36
CA ILE A 11 -18.43 14.30 -8.81
C ILE A 11 -17.26 13.43 -8.30
N ALA A 12 -16.16 13.34 -9.06
CA ALA A 12 -14.97 12.61 -8.63
C ALA A 12 -14.32 13.21 -7.38
N ARG A 13 -14.30 14.54 -7.25
CA ARG A 13 -13.82 15.23 -6.05
C ARG A 13 -14.72 14.96 -4.85
N GLU A 14 -16.03 14.98 -5.04
CA GLU A 14 -17.01 14.67 -3.99
C GLU A 14 -16.87 13.21 -3.51
N LEU A 15 -16.69 12.26 -4.43
CA LEU A 15 -16.36 10.88 -4.09
C LEU A 15 -15.06 10.77 -3.30
N GLY A 16 -14.00 11.47 -3.73
CA GLY A 16 -12.72 11.50 -3.03
C GLY A 16 -12.84 12.06 -1.60
N LYS A 17 -13.60 13.14 -1.43
CA LYS A 17 -13.90 13.71 -0.12
C LYS A 17 -14.68 12.75 0.75
N THR A 18 -15.67 12.07 0.19
CA THR A 18 -16.48 11.07 0.91
C THR A 18 -15.61 9.92 1.44
N ILE A 19 -14.63 9.48 0.65
CA ILE A 19 -13.63 8.48 1.11
C ILE A 19 -12.76 9.06 2.22
N GLN A 20 -12.30 10.31 2.11
CA GLN A 20 -11.48 10.95 3.14
C GLN A 20 -12.23 11.17 4.47
N ASP A 21 -13.53 11.44 4.41
CA ASP A 21 -14.39 11.64 5.57
C ASP A 21 -14.87 10.30 6.19
N SER A 22 -14.57 9.15 5.55
CA SER A 22 -14.92 7.82 6.06
C SER A 22 -14.17 7.45 7.34
N GLU A 23 -14.81 6.65 8.19
CA GLU A 23 -14.20 6.14 9.43
C GLU A 23 -12.92 5.35 9.13
N GLU A 24 -12.91 4.53 8.08
CA GLU A 24 -11.75 3.74 7.69
C GLU A 24 -10.54 4.60 7.31
N TYR A 25 -10.76 5.70 6.60
CA TYR A 25 -9.68 6.62 6.24
C TYR A 25 -9.16 7.38 7.47
N ILE A 26 -10.07 7.84 8.34
CA ILE A 26 -9.70 8.50 9.60
C ILE A 26 -8.90 7.54 10.52
N GLU A 27 -9.32 6.29 10.65
CA GLU A 27 -8.58 5.24 11.38
C GLU A 27 -7.20 5.02 10.77
N TYR A 28 -7.11 4.98 9.45
CA TYR A 28 -5.85 4.83 8.74
C TYR A 28 -4.89 5.96 9.05
N ILE A 29 -5.31 7.22 8.95
CA ILE A 29 -4.47 8.39 9.26
C ILE A 29 -3.97 8.34 10.72
N LYS A 30 -4.87 8.08 11.68
CA LYS A 30 -4.47 7.93 13.10
C LYS A 30 -3.43 6.83 13.30
N SER A 31 -3.68 5.64 12.72
CA SER A 31 -2.74 4.51 12.84
C SER A 31 -1.39 4.80 12.18
N GLN A 32 -1.39 5.60 11.11
CA GLN A 32 -0.20 6.02 10.38
C GLN A 32 0.65 6.97 11.24
N GLU A 33 0.04 7.95 11.88
CA GLU A 33 0.71 8.85 12.82
C GLU A 33 1.32 8.08 13.99
N GLU A 34 0.56 7.18 14.61
CA GLU A 34 1.05 6.34 15.71
C GLU A 34 2.26 5.48 15.31
N TYR A 35 2.20 4.89 14.11
CA TYR A 35 3.28 4.09 13.54
C TYR A 35 4.55 4.93 13.29
N TYR A 36 4.43 6.09 12.64
CA TYR A 36 5.60 6.93 12.34
C TYR A 36 6.23 7.54 13.58
N ASN A 37 5.45 7.77 14.63
CA ASN A 37 5.93 8.27 15.92
C ASN A 37 6.57 7.17 16.78
N ASP A 38 6.53 5.90 16.37
CA ASP A 38 7.12 4.80 17.12
C ASP A 38 8.58 4.52 16.73
N SER A 39 9.51 5.15 17.46
CA SER A 39 10.96 5.07 17.18
C SER A 39 11.49 3.64 17.07
N ASN A 40 11.00 2.71 17.89
CA ASN A 40 11.47 1.32 17.89
C ASN A 40 11.04 0.58 16.63
N THR A 41 9.76 0.68 16.27
CA THR A 41 9.23 0.12 15.04
C THR A 41 9.93 0.75 13.82
N MET A 42 10.16 2.07 13.83
CA MET A 42 10.85 2.75 12.73
C MET A 42 12.30 2.29 12.55
N LYS A 43 13.03 2.03 13.66
CA LYS A 43 14.37 1.42 13.60
C LYS A 43 14.35 0.02 13.00
N LEU A 44 13.36 -0.81 13.36
CA LEU A 44 13.18 -2.14 12.76
C LEU A 44 12.88 -2.04 11.26
N LYS A 45 12.01 -1.11 10.86
CA LYS A 45 11.66 -0.88 9.45
C LYS A 45 12.87 -0.42 8.64
N SER A 46 13.67 0.51 9.16
CA SER A 46 14.90 0.98 8.48
C SER A 46 15.86 -0.17 8.21
N LYS A 47 16.11 -1.02 9.21
CA LYS A 47 16.96 -2.22 9.07
C LYS A 47 16.41 -3.19 8.02
N LEU A 48 15.10 -3.40 8.01
CA LEU A 48 14.45 -4.24 7.00
C LEU A 48 14.65 -3.66 5.59
N ASP A 49 14.51 -2.35 5.43
CA ASP A 49 14.67 -1.68 4.13
C ASP A 49 16.12 -1.71 3.64
N GLU A 50 17.09 -1.51 4.51
CA GLU A 50 18.51 -1.67 4.22
C GLU A 50 18.83 -3.10 3.75
N LYS A 51 18.33 -4.12 4.46
CA LYS A 51 18.55 -5.52 4.10
C LYS A 51 17.86 -5.89 2.80
N THR A 52 16.66 -5.35 2.55
CA THR A 52 15.93 -5.57 1.28
C THR A 52 16.67 -4.92 0.10
N LYS A 53 17.22 -3.71 0.29
CA LYS A 53 18.07 -3.07 -0.73
C LYS A 53 19.33 -3.89 -1.02
N LEU A 54 20.00 -4.38 0.02
CA LEU A 54 21.17 -5.24 -0.13
C LEU A 54 20.84 -6.55 -0.85
N TYR A 55 19.73 -7.19 -0.47
CA TYR A 55 19.23 -8.39 -1.15
C TYR A 55 19.01 -8.17 -2.64
N ASN A 56 18.33 -7.08 -3.01
CA ASN A 56 18.08 -6.74 -4.40
C ASN A 56 19.38 -6.47 -5.18
N LYS A 57 20.36 -5.81 -4.55
CA LYS A 57 21.69 -5.60 -5.15
C LYS A 57 22.40 -6.93 -5.42
N LEU A 58 22.42 -7.84 -4.44
CA LEU A 58 23.07 -9.15 -4.59
C LEU A 58 22.36 -10.06 -5.59
N LEU A 59 21.03 -9.95 -5.72
CA LEU A 59 20.27 -10.63 -6.77
C LEU A 59 20.74 -10.24 -8.16
N VAL A 60 20.99 -8.94 -8.40
CA VAL A 60 21.50 -8.43 -9.67
C VAL A 60 22.95 -8.89 -9.90
N GLU A 61 23.76 -8.95 -8.85
CA GLU A 61 25.18 -9.34 -8.91
C GLU A 61 25.41 -10.87 -8.95
N GLY A 62 24.36 -11.69 -8.78
CA GLY A 62 24.44 -13.15 -8.88
C GLY A 62 25.09 -13.88 -7.69
N GLN A 63 25.25 -13.22 -6.54
CA GLN A 63 25.95 -13.76 -5.35
C GLN A 63 25.04 -14.69 -4.50
N LYS A 64 24.84 -15.93 -4.96
CA LYS A 64 23.84 -16.88 -4.41
C LYS A 64 23.97 -17.22 -2.92
N THR A 65 25.17 -17.33 -2.37
CA THR A 65 25.40 -17.72 -0.97
C THR A 65 24.98 -16.63 0.01
N ASP A 66 25.27 -15.37 -0.29
CA ASP A 66 24.94 -14.22 0.57
C ASP A 66 23.45 -13.88 0.55
N ILE A 67 22.78 -14.13 -0.58
CA ILE A 67 21.34 -13.99 -0.77
C ILE A 67 20.56 -14.83 0.25
N LYS A 68 20.98 -16.07 0.52
CA LYS A 68 20.26 -16.96 1.46
C LYS A 68 20.30 -16.41 2.88
N ASN A 69 21.46 -15.97 3.35
CA ASN A 69 21.60 -15.43 4.71
C ASN A 69 20.78 -14.14 4.88
N ILE A 70 20.86 -13.23 3.92
CA ILE A 70 20.10 -11.97 3.96
C ILE A 70 18.58 -12.24 3.87
N SER A 71 18.16 -13.24 3.10
CA SER A 71 16.74 -13.63 3.05
C SER A 71 16.20 -14.11 4.41
N LEU A 72 17.02 -14.82 5.19
CA LEU A 72 16.67 -15.24 6.55
C LEU A 72 16.58 -14.04 7.49
N GLU A 73 17.54 -13.12 7.41
CA GLU A 73 17.52 -11.89 8.21
C GLU A 73 16.28 -11.03 7.90
N ILE A 74 15.93 -10.87 6.63
CA ILE A 74 14.70 -10.18 6.18
C ILE A 74 13.46 -10.87 6.78
N LYS A 75 13.41 -12.21 6.75
CA LYS A 75 12.29 -12.98 7.32
C LYS A 75 12.16 -12.75 8.83
N GLU A 76 13.27 -12.77 9.56
CA GLU A 76 13.26 -12.53 11.00
C GLU A 76 12.91 -11.08 11.37
N LEU A 77 13.41 -10.10 10.61
CA LEU A 77 13.01 -8.70 10.77
C LEU A 77 11.53 -8.50 10.51
N ASN A 78 10.98 -9.11 9.45
CA ASN A 78 9.54 -9.09 9.17
C ASN A 78 8.72 -9.71 10.31
N LYS A 79 9.14 -10.87 10.86
CA LYS A 79 8.46 -11.47 12.01
C LYS A 79 8.46 -10.56 13.23
N LYS A 80 9.56 -9.85 13.50
CA LYS A 80 9.64 -8.87 14.60
C LYS A 80 8.68 -7.71 14.35
N LEU A 81 8.70 -7.14 13.15
CA LEU A 81 7.84 -6.01 12.77
C LEU A 81 6.35 -6.39 12.86
N LEU A 82 5.97 -7.61 12.46
CA LEU A 82 4.61 -8.13 12.59
C LEU A 82 4.16 -8.40 14.03
N LYS A 83 5.06 -8.35 15.02
CA LYS A 83 4.70 -8.35 16.44
C LYS A 83 4.49 -6.95 16.99
N GLU A 84 4.97 -5.91 16.29
CA GLU A 84 4.78 -4.53 16.70
C GLU A 84 3.32 -4.11 16.46
N LYS A 85 2.62 -3.80 17.56
CA LYS A 85 1.18 -3.50 17.55
C LYS A 85 0.84 -2.30 16.64
N LYS A 86 1.65 -1.24 16.69
CA LYS A 86 1.41 -0.02 15.91
C LYS A 86 1.60 -0.26 14.41
N TYR A 87 2.65 -1.01 14.04
CA TYR A 87 2.86 -1.43 12.65
C TYR A 87 1.71 -2.29 12.13
N THR A 88 1.34 -3.34 12.88
CA THR A 88 0.26 -4.24 12.47
C THR A 88 -1.08 -3.53 12.37
N ASN A 89 -1.38 -2.61 13.28
CA ASN A 89 -2.57 -1.76 13.20
C ASN A 89 -2.55 -0.91 11.93
N TYR A 90 -1.44 -0.21 11.66
CA TYR A 90 -1.28 0.59 10.46
C TYR A 90 -1.48 -0.21 9.17
N ILE A 91 -0.84 -1.37 9.04
CA ILE A 91 -0.98 -2.25 7.86
C ILE A 91 -2.43 -2.74 7.72
N LYS A 92 -3.11 -3.05 8.82
CA LYS A 92 -4.52 -3.46 8.81
C LYS A 92 -5.43 -2.33 8.31
N CYS A 93 -5.29 -1.13 8.84
CA CYS A 93 -6.11 0.02 8.43
C CYS A 93 -5.83 0.42 6.98
N LYS A 94 -4.56 0.41 6.58
CA LYS A 94 -4.15 0.62 5.18
C LYS A 94 -4.86 -0.36 4.23
N SER A 95 -4.84 -1.65 4.57
CA SER A 95 -5.49 -2.68 3.75
C SER A 95 -7.02 -2.49 3.65
N LYS A 96 -7.68 -1.97 4.69
CA LYS A 96 -9.11 -1.63 4.61
C LYS A 96 -9.35 -0.52 3.57
N VAL A 97 -8.60 0.58 3.67
CA VAL A 97 -8.74 1.73 2.74
C VAL A 97 -8.44 1.29 1.30
N GLU A 98 -7.38 0.51 1.07
CA GLU A 98 -7.04 -0.01 -0.25
C GLU A 98 -8.15 -0.89 -0.84
N LYS A 99 -8.85 -1.68 -0.01
CA LYS A 99 -10.03 -2.45 -0.44
C LYS A 99 -11.20 -1.55 -0.81
N THR A 100 -11.47 -0.51 -0.03
CA THR A 100 -12.52 0.46 -0.35
C THR A 100 -12.25 1.15 -1.69
N ILE A 101 -11.02 1.64 -1.89
CA ILE A 101 -10.61 2.26 -3.17
C ILE A 101 -10.76 1.26 -4.32
N LYS A 102 -10.25 0.03 -4.15
CA LYS A 102 -10.38 -1.00 -5.18
C LYS A 102 -11.84 -1.33 -5.52
N ASN A 103 -12.73 -1.34 -4.53
CA ASN A 103 -14.16 -1.57 -4.77
C ASN A 103 -14.78 -0.42 -5.57
N VAL A 104 -14.43 0.83 -5.25
CA VAL A 104 -14.84 2.01 -6.02
C VAL A 104 -14.32 1.92 -7.45
N ASP A 105 -13.04 1.60 -7.64
CA ASP A 105 -12.44 1.40 -8.96
C ASP A 105 -13.21 0.33 -9.75
N ASN A 106 -13.47 -0.85 -9.17
CA ASN A 106 -14.23 -1.92 -9.83
C ASN A 106 -15.63 -1.47 -10.28
N ILE A 107 -16.32 -0.65 -9.47
CA ILE A 107 -17.64 -0.10 -9.82
C ILE A 107 -17.49 0.85 -11.02
N LEU A 108 -16.52 1.76 -10.99
CA LEU A 108 -16.27 2.68 -12.09
C LEU A 108 -15.88 1.94 -13.38
N GLU A 109 -15.03 0.91 -13.28
CA GLU A 109 -14.66 0.06 -14.42
C GLU A 109 -15.88 -0.63 -15.02
N TYR A 110 -16.78 -1.18 -14.18
CA TYR A 110 -18.01 -1.82 -14.64
C TYR A 110 -18.90 -0.87 -15.46
N TYR A 111 -19.09 0.37 -15.00
CA TYR A 111 -19.96 1.33 -15.67
C TYR A 111 -19.32 2.06 -16.86
N THR A 112 -18.00 2.18 -16.87
CA THR A 112 -17.28 2.84 -17.98
C THR A 112 -16.84 1.88 -19.07
N GLY A 113 -16.78 0.57 -18.78
CA GLY A 113 -16.22 -0.44 -19.68
C GLY A 113 -14.69 -0.32 -19.87
N ILE A 114 -14.05 0.62 -19.19
CA ILE A 114 -12.60 0.81 -19.20
C ILE A 114 -12.05 -0.04 -18.06
N SER A 115 -11.45 -1.18 -18.39
CA SER A 115 -10.63 -1.91 -17.43
C SER A 115 -9.25 -1.27 -17.38
N ASN A 116 -8.75 -0.93 -16.19
CA ASN A 116 -7.32 -0.70 -15.99
C ASN A 116 -6.60 -2.05 -15.98
N SER A 117 -6.79 -2.87 -17.02
CA SER A 117 -5.90 -3.99 -17.27
C SER A 117 -4.56 -3.39 -17.65
N LYS A 118 -3.63 -3.38 -16.69
CA LYS A 118 -2.21 -3.26 -17.01
C LYS A 118 -1.92 -4.38 -18.00
N GLY A 119 -1.90 -4.03 -19.29
CA GLY A 119 -1.59 -4.94 -20.37
C GLY A 119 -0.28 -5.62 -20.07
N CYS A 120 -0.33 -6.92 -19.77
CA CYS A 120 0.82 -7.79 -19.88
C CYS A 120 1.12 -7.91 -21.38
N ASN A 121 1.85 -6.94 -21.93
CA ASN A 121 2.45 -7.05 -23.25
C ASN A 121 3.59 -8.07 -23.15
N GLY A 122 3.24 -9.34 -23.23
CA GLY A 122 4.20 -10.43 -23.08
C GLY A 122 3.53 -11.77 -23.26
N CYS A 123 3.18 -12.09 -24.51
CA CYS A 123 3.22 -13.42 -25.13
C CYS A 123 2.36 -13.37 -26.41
N LYS A 124 2.96 -12.95 -27.52
CA LYS A 124 2.50 -13.45 -28.83
C LYS A 124 3.10 -14.85 -29.00
N LYS A 125 2.21 -15.82 -29.24
CA LYS A 125 2.58 -17.13 -29.79
C LYS A 125 3.20 -16.96 -31.17
#